data_AF-A0A6J6BUN6-F1
#
_entry.id   AF-A0A6J6BUN6-F1
#
_cell.length_a   1.000
_cell.length_b   1.000
_cell.length_c   1.000
_cell.angle_alpha   90.00
_cell.angle_beta   90.00
_cell.angle_gamma   90.00
#
_symmetry.space_group_name_H-M   'P 1'
#
loop_
_entity.id
_entity.type
_entity.pdbx_description
1 polymer ?
#
loop_
_entity_poly.entity_id
_entity_poly.type
_entity_poly.pdbx_seq_one_letter_code
_entity_poly.pdbx_strand_id
1 'polypeptide(L)'
;MARGLDPAIARLRAIIDRDGLAIMSVGYGPCDVPGCTEPPNPFPWTYTIGLWRSGLPELVVMGLSIELASEGILTVVDERDDGADLEEGDELAVGDLRLRLSWVPAQWVAADPDRIGRWFAVERRFSEPPMFEQVVVADPDGRFPDDADHSSSFHATQPLLCVDPFSYPPRPNREQRRRRPPRAA
;
A
#
# COMPACT_ATOMS: atom_id res chain seq x y z
N MET A 1 -3.74 -24.21 24.79
CA MET A 1 -4.26 -22.86 25.09
C MET A 1 -4.56 -22.17 23.77
N ALA A 2 -5.83 -21.92 23.47
CA ALA A 2 -6.22 -21.19 22.27
C ALA A 2 -5.70 -19.74 22.40
N ARG A 3 -4.69 -19.37 21.61
CA ARG A 3 -4.36 -17.96 21.42
C ARG A 3 -5.55 -17.36 20.67
N GLY A 4 -6.35 -16.55 21.37
CA GLY A 4 -7.38 -15.74 20.70
C GLY A 4 -6.74 -14.96 19.56
N LEU A 5 -7.44 -14.84 18.42
CA LEU A 5 -7.00 -13.94 17.36
C LEU A 5 -6.86 -12.54 17.97
N ASP A 6 -5.73 -11.88 17.67
CA ASP A 6 -5.54 -10.45 17.91
C ASP A 6 -6.81 -9.68 17.46
N PRO A 7 -7.50 -8.94 18.35
CA PRO A 7 -8.73 -8.22 18.02
C PRO A 7 -8.62 -7.32 16.79
N ALA A 8 -7.44 -6.76 16.53
CA ALA A 8 -7.20 -5.96 15.33
C ALA A 8 -7.24 -6.81 14.06
N ILE A 9 -6.69 -8.03 14.11
CA ILE A 9 -6.75 -8.99 12.99
C ILE A 9 -8.17 -9.52 12.79
N ALA A 10 -8.90 -9.78 13.89
CA ALA A 10 -10.31 -10.17 13.81
C ALA A 10 -11.17 -9.08 13.14
N ARG A 11 -10.93 -7.80 13.49
CA ARG A 11 -11.61 -6.66 12.86
C ARG A 11 -11.27 -6.53 11.38
N LEU A 12 -9.99 -6.66 11.01
CA LEU A 12 -9.58 -6.63 9.59
C LEU A 12 -10.25 -7.76 8.79
N ARG A 13 -10.30 -8.97 9.34
CA ARG A 13 -11.00 -10.09 8.70
C ARG A 13 -12.49 -9.79 8.50
N ALA A 14 -13.17 -9.25 9.51
CA ALA A 14 -14.58 -8.89 9.38
C ALA A 14 -14.83 -7.81 8.31
N ILE A 15 -13.90 -6.87 8.12
CA ILE A 15 -13.97 -5.88 7.04
C ILE A 15 -13.82 -6.58 5.68
N ILE A 16 -12.79 -7.41 5.51
CA ILE A 16 -12.54 -8.14 4.26
C ILE A 16 -13.69 -9.08 3.91
N ASP A 17 -14.24 -9.79 4.89
CA ASP A 17 -15.36 -10.71 4.67
C ASP A 17 -16.66 -9.97 4.27
N ARG A 18 -16.78 -8.68 4.63
CA ARG A 18 -17.94 -7.83 4.29
C ARG A 18 -17.75 -7.08 2.97
N ASP A 19 -16.58 -6.49 2.76
CA ASP A 19 -16.29 -5.50 1.71
C ASP A 19 -15.34 -6.04 0.63
N GLY A 20 -14.88 -7.28 0.74
CA GLY A 20 -13.92 -7.88 -0.20
C GLY A 20 -12.46 -7.48 0.04
N LEU A 21 -12.20 -6.29 0.59
CA LEU A 21 -10.86 -5.82 0.93
C LEU A 21 -10.81 -4.97 2.22
N ALA A 22 -9.61 -4.79 2.74
CA ALA A 22 -9.28 -3.76 3.72
C ALA A 22 -8.08 -2.93 3.22
N ILE A 23 -8.13 -1.63 3.43
CA ILE A 23 -7.05 -0.69 3.09
C ILE A 23 -6.17 -0.44 4.32
N MET A 24 -4.87 -0.61 4.15
CA MET A 24 -3.87 -0.48 5.21
C MET A 24 -2.92 0.68 4.94
N SER A 25 -3.05 1.76 5.70
CA SER A 25 -2.15 2.92 5.63
C SER A 25 -1.01 2.82 6.64
N VAL A 26 0.22 3.11 6.21
CA VAL A 26 1.44 3.01 7.01
C VAL A 26 2.30 4.26 6.83
N GLY A 27 2.77 4.83 7.94
CA GLY A 27 3.74 5.93 7.92
C GLY A 27 3.14 7.33 7.77
N TYR A 28 1.83 7.51 7.91
CA TYR A 28 1.15 8.79 7.67
C TYR A 28 1.20 9.85 8.78
N GLY A 29 1.83 9.59 9.92
CA GLY A 29 1.89 10.56 11.02
C GLY A 29 1.38 10.01 12.34
N PRO A 30 1.30 10.87 13.38
CA PRO A 30 1.70 10.52 14.73
C PRO A 30 0.84 9.38 15.24
N CYS A 31 1.51 8.38 15.79
CA CYS A 31 0.93 7.20 16.38
C CYS A 31 -0.34 7.48 17.19
N ASP A 32 -1.26 6.51 17.26
CA ASP A 32 -2.61 6.61 17.87
C ASP A 32 -2.63 6.98 19.38
N VAL A 33 -1.50 7.38 19.96
CA VAL A 33 -1.35 7.76 21.37
C VAL A 33 -1.15 9.28 21.54
N PRO A 34 -1.86 9.92 22.48
CA PRO A 34 -1.65 11.33 22.80
C PRO A 34 -0.18 11.64 23.15
N GLY A 35 0.37 12.71 22.56
CA GLY A 35 1.74 13.17 22.81
C GLY A 35 2.81 12.58 21.88
N CYS A 36 2.41 11.82 20.86
CA CYS A 36 3.32 11.30 19.85
C CYS A 36 3.93 12.42 19.00
N THR A 37 5.26 12.47 18.92
CA THR A 37 6.04 13.49 18.18
C THR A 37 6.81 12.91 16.99
N GLU A 38 6.56 11.64 16.63
CA GLU A 38 7.23 11.02 15.48
C GLU A 38 6.73 11.67 14.18
N PRO A 39 7.64 12.18 13.33
CA PRO A 39 7.24 12.71 12.03
C PRO A 39 6.75 11.56 11.13
N PRO A 40 5.88 11.85 10.15
CA PRO A 40 5.51 10.88 9.11
C PRO A 40 6.73 10.24 8.44
N ASN A 41 6.56 9.03 7.93
CA ASN A 41 7.54 8.44 7.02
C ASN A 41 7.68 9.36 5.80
N PRO A 42 8.90 9.64 5.29
CA PRO A 42 9.07 10.41 4.06
C PRO A 42 8.35 9.79 2.85
N PHE A 43 8.11 8.48 2.90
CA PHE A 43 7.36 7.72 1.90
C PHE A 43 6.27 6.94 2.63
N PRO A 44 5.15 7.58 3.04
CA PRO A 44 4.02 6.85 3.57
C PRO A 44 3.48 5.95 2.46
N TRP A 45 2.84 4.84 2.82
CA TRP A 45 2.27 3.96 1.81
C TRP A 45 0.99 3.33 2.30
N THR A 46 0.15 3.00 1.34
CA THR A 46 -1.12 2.32 1.57
C THR A 46 -1.14 1.05 0.73
N TYR A 47 -1.67 -0.05 1.27
CA TYR A 47 -1.81 -1.29 0.53
C TYR A 47 -3.11 -2.00 0.87
N THR A 48 -3.59 -2.87 -0.02
CA THR A 48 -4.80 -3.67 0.23
C THR A 48 -4.49 -5.01 0.89
N ILE A 49 -5.48 -5.55 1.58
CA ILE A 49 -5.54 -6.95 2.01
C ILE A 49 -6.92 -7.46 1.61
N GLY A 50 -6.98 -8.53 0.83
CA GLY A 50 -8.23 -9.24 0.53
C GLY A 50 -8.47 -9.47 -0.95
N LEU A 51 -7.94 -8.62 -1.84
CA LEU A 51 -8.09 -8.75 -3.29
C LEU A 51 -7.55 -10.10 -3.79
N TRP A 52 -6.46 -10.56 -3.17
CA TRP A 52 -5.86 -11.86 -3.45
C TRP A 52 -6.83 -13.04 -3.28
N ARG A 53 -7.84 -12.93 -2.41
CA ARG A 53 -8.85 -13.99 -2.21
C ARG A 53 -9.75 -14.19 -3.42
N SER A 54 -9.90 -13.17 -4.24
CA SER A 54 -10.68 -13.17 -5.48
C SER A 54 -9.81 -13.42 -6.71
N GLY A 55 -8.52 -13.75 -6.53
CA GLY A 55 -7.59 -13.98 -7.62
C GLY A 55 -7.02 -12.70 -8.24
N LEU A 56 -7.24 -11.54 -7.62
CA LEU A 56 -6.70 -10.25 -8.05
C LEU A 56 -5.39 -9.93 -7.32
N PRO A 57 -4.45 -9.22 -7.95
CA PRO A 57 -3.26 -8.72 -7.25
C PRO A 57 -3.68 -7.71 -6.16
N GLU A 58 -2.91 -7.68 -5.07
CA GLU A 58 -3.07 -6.61 -4.07
C GLU A 58 -2.53 -5.29 -4.64
N LEU A 59 -3.09 -4.18 -4.21
CA LEU A 59 -2.68 -2.85 -4.65
C LEU A 59 -1.77 -2.21 -3.60
N VAL A 60 -0.81 -1.41 -4.07
CA VAL A 60 0.03 -0.54 -3.22
C VAL A 60 0.12 0.87 -3.82
N VAL A 61 0.07 1.88 -2.96
CA VAL A 61 0.29 3.28 -3.31
C VAL A 61 1.40 3.81 -2.42
N MET A 62 2.40 4.45 -3.01
CA MET A 62 3.53 5.04 -2.31
C MET A 62 3.41 6.57 -2.33
N GLY A 63 3.78 7.27 -1.26
CA GLY A 63 4.07 8.70 -1.32
C GLY A 63 2.90 9.68 -1.32
N LEU A 64 1.68 9.19 -1.50
CA LEU A 64 0.47 10.02 -1.59
C LEU A 64 -0.18 10.20 -0.23
N SER A 65 -1.07 11.19 -0.09
CA SER A 65 -1.93 11.35 1.10
C SER A 65 -2.86 10.13 1.26
N ILE A 66 -3.45 9.95 2.46
CA ILE A 66 -4.35 8.82 2.72
C ILE A 66 -5.55 8.88 1.79
N GLU A 67 -6.07 10.08 1.57
CA GLU A 67 -7.26 10.36 0.77
C GLU A 67 -7.00 9.94 -0.68
N LEU A 68 -5.95 10.48 -1.30
CA LEU A 68 -5.63 10.18 -2.70
C LEU A 68 -5.21 8.73 -2.91
N ALA A 69 -4.49 8.13 -1.95
CA ALA A 69 -4.14 6.72 -2.01
C ALA A 69 -5.38 5.81 -1.93
N SER A 70 -6.34 6.15 -1.08
CA SER A 70 -7.59 5.39 -0.95
C SER A 70 -8.46 5.57 -2.18
N GLU A 71 -8.58 6.79 -2.70
CA GLU A 71 -9.33 7.10 -3.92
C GLU A 71 -8.78 6.32 -5.11
N GLY A 72 -7.46 6.36 -5.34
CA GLY A 72 -6.83 5.59 -6.43
C GLY A 72 -7.01 4.08 -6.30
N ILE A 73 -6.95 3.53 -5.08
CA ILE A 73 -7.25 2.10 -4.85
C ILE A 73 -8.69 1.79 -5.21
N LEU A 74 -9.64 2.59 -4.73
CA LEU A 74 -11.06 2.35 -4.94
C LEU A 74 -11.44 2.49 -6.41
N THR A 75 -10.87 3.46 -7.14
CA THR A 75 -11.04 3.56 -8.59
C THR A 75 -10.62 2.28 -9.32
N VAL A 76 -9.45 1.72 -8.99
CA VAL A 76 -8.99 0.47 -9.64
C VAL A 76 -9.90 -0.71 -9.29
N VAL A 77 -10.40 -0.77 -8.05
CA VAL A 77 -11.33 -1.82 -7.62
C VAL A 77 -12.67 -1.69 -8.33
N ASP A 78 -13.24 -0.49 -8.40
CA ASP A 78 -14.53 -0.23 -9.05
C ASP A 78 -14.48 -0.61 -10.54
N GLU A 79 -13.41 -0.23 -11.25
CA GLU A 79 -13.22 -0.61 -12.66
C GLU A 79 -13.13 -2.13 -12.85
N ARG A 80 -12.44 -2.84 -11.95
CA ARG A 80 -12.36 -4.31 -11.98
C ARG A 80 -13.70 -4.97 -11.67
N ASP A 81 -14.46 -4.41 -10.73
CA ASP A 81 -15.79 -4.90 -10.37
C ASP A 81 -16.80 -4.67 -11.52
N ASP A 82 -16.62 -3.61 -12.31
CA ASP A 82 -17.35 -3.34 -13.55
C ASP A 82 -16.91 -4.23 -14.73
N GLY A 83 -15.88 -5.06 -14.53
CA GLY A 83 -15.41 -6.08 -15.47
C GLY A 83 -14.28 -5.63 -16.40
N ALA A 84 -13.60 -4.53 -16.08
CA ALA A 84 -12.40 -4.12 -16.83
C ALA A 84 -11.26 -5.12 -16.60
N ASP A 85 -10.64 -5.56 -17.70
CA ASP A 85 -9.43 -6.38 -17.69
C ASP A 85 -8.21 -5.46 -17.75
N LEU A 86 -7.85 -4.90 -16.59
CA LEU A 86 -6.77 -3.91 -16.47
C LEU A 86 -5.39 -4.58 -16.51
N GLU A 87 -4.54 -4.14 -17.42
CA GLU A 87 -3.16 -4.58 -17.59
C GLU A 87 -2.14 -3.56 -17.05
N GLU A 88 -0.87 -3.97 -16.99
CA GLU A 88 0.22 -3.03 -16.67
C GLU A 88 0.29 -1.94 -17.75
N GLY A 89 0.44 -0.70 -17.28
CA GLY A 89 0.52 0.47 -18.15
C GLY A 89 -0.84 1.08 -18.50
N ASP A 90 -1.95 0.39 -18.20
CA ASP A 90 -3.28 0.96 -18.36
C ASP A 90 -3.46 2.19 -17.49
N GLU A 91 -4.13 3.19 -18.06
CA GLU A 91 -4.38 4.47 -17.44
C GLU A 91 -5.87 4.64 -17.11
N LEU A 92 -6.18 5.04 -15.89
CA LEU A 92 -7.55 5.33 -15.44
C LEU A 92 -7.65 6.78 -14.96
N ALA A 93 -8.86 7.32 -14.94
CA ALA A 93 -9.13 8.63 -14.37
C ALA A 93 -9.51 8.51 -12.89
N VAL A 94 -8.94 9.37 -12.05
CA VAL A 94 -9.27 9.50 -10.63
C VAL A 94 -9.49 10.97 -10.30
N GLY A 95 -10.76 11.38 -10.20
CA GLY A 95 -11.11 12.80 -10.19
C GLY A 95 -10.59 13.51 -11.44
N ASP A 96 -9.79 14.56 -11.24
CA ASP A 96 -9.12 15.32 -12.31
C ASP A 96 -7.72 14.78 -12.66
N LEU A 97 -7.27 13.73 -11.97
CA LEU A 97 -5.94 13.14 -12.14
C LEU A 97 -6.02 11.84 -12.96
N ARG A 98 -4.86 11.39 -13.43
CA ARG A 98 -4.71 10.08 -14.07
C ARG A 98 -3.93 9.15 -13.17
N LEU A 99 -4.30 7.88 -13.15
CA LEU A 99 -3.52 6.82 -12.52
C LEU A 99 -3.03 5.84 -13.58
N ARG A 100 -1.96 5.10 -13.25
CA ARG A 100 -1.42 4.01 -14.05
C ARG A 100 -1.04 2.84 -13.14
N LEU A 101 -1.31 1.62 -13.60
CA LEU A 101 -0.87 0.40 -12.94
C LEU A 101 0.56 0.03 -13.35
N SER A 102 1.39 -0.34 -12.37
CA SER A 102 2.73 -0.88 -12.63
C SER A 102 2.98 -2.13 -11.79
N TRP A 103 3.59 -3.16 -12.37
CA TRP A 103 3.90 -4.39 -11.63
C TRP A 103 4.86 -4.13 -10.48
N VAL A 104 4.59 -4.74 -9.32
CA VAL A 104 5.54 -4.74 -8.20
C VAL A 104 6.35 -6.05 -8.23
N PRO A 105 7.68 -5.99 -8.36
CA PRO A 105 8.51 -7.18 -8.37
C PRO A 105 8.36 -7.97 -7.07
N ALA A 106 8.29 -9.31 -7.14
CA ALA A 106 8.16 -10.18 -5.96
C ALA A 106 9.28 -9.99 -4.92
N GLN A 107 10.44 -9.51 -5.36
CA GLN A 107 11.57 -9.12 -4.53
C GLN A 107 11.21 -8.04 -3.50
N TRP A 108 10.22 -7.19 -3.79
CA TRP A 108 9.75 -6.16 -2.87
C TRP A 108 9.19 -6.77 -1.59
N VAL A 109 8.38 -7.82 -1.68
CA VAL A 109 7.89 -8.53 -0.49
C VAL A 109 8.99 -9.42 0.10
N ALA A 110 9.73 -10.14 -0.75
CA ALA A 110 10.73 -11.11 -0.29
C ALA A 110 11.89 -10.45 0.48
N ALA A 111 12.31 -9.24 0.09
CA ALA A 111 13.39 -8.51 0.74
C ALA A 111 13.01 -8.05 2.16
N ASP A 112 11.72 -7.76 2.39
CA ASP A 112 11.21 -7.31 3.68
C ASP A 112 9.72 -7.67 3.90
N PRO A 113 9.43 -8.90 4.41
CA PRO A 113 8.06 -9.33 4.66
C PRO A 113 7.31 -8.48 5.70
N ASP A 114 8.02 -7.73 6.55
CA ASP A 114 7.41 -6.87 7.56
C ASP A 114 6.70 -5.66 6.94
N ARG A 115 7.01 -5.29 5.67
CA ARG A 115 6.31 -4.23 4.90
C ARG A 115 4.80 -4.44 4.90
N ILE A 116 4.40 -5.70 4.76
CA ILE A 116 3.01 -6.15 4.69
C ILE A 116 2.67 -7.14 5.82
N GLY A 117 3.33 -7.04 6.97
CA GLY A 117 3.18 -8.03 8.04
C GLY A 117 1.74 -8.26 8.54
N ARG A 118 0.84 -7.27 8.37
CA ARG A 118 -0.60 -7.46 8.66
C ARG A 118 -1.29 -8.33 7.61
N TRP A 119 -0.89 -8.26 6.34
CA TRP A 119 -1.35 -9.16 5.29
C TRP A 119 -1.07 -10.61 5.70
N PHE A 120 0.16 -10.97 6.05
CA PHE A 120 0.50 -12.34 6.50
C PHE A 120 -0.25 -12.76 7.76
N ALA A 121 -0.52 -11.83 8.68
CA ALA A 121 -1.26 -12.13 9.90
C ALA A 121 -2.76 -12.41 9.62
N VAL A 122 -3.34 -11.75 8.63
CA VAL A 122 -4.72 -11.97 8.15
C VAL A 122 -4.78 -13.23 7.29
N GLU A 123 -3.88 -13.37 6.33
CA GLU A 123 -3.89 -14.38 5.27
C GLU A 123 -3.04 -15.63 5.58
N ARG A 124 -2.90 -15.98 6.86
CA ARG A 124 -2.09 -17.13 7.35
C ARG A 124 -2.29 -18.48 6.65
N ARG A 125 -3.38 -18.64 5.88
CA ARG A 125 -3.66 -19.86 5.09
C ARG A 125 -2.87 -19.93 3.79
N PHE A 126 -2.33 -18.81 3.31
CA PHE A 126 -1.55 -18.75 2.09
C PHE A 126 -0.06 -18.93 2.41
N SER A 127 0.61 -19.83 1.68
CA SER A 127 2.03 -20.15 1.84
C SER A 127 2.94 -19.25 1.01
N GLU A 128 2.39 -18.54 0.03
CA GLU A 128 3.10 -17.67 -0.90
C GLU A 128 2.69 -16.22 -0.68
N PRO A 129 3.62 -15.26 -0.86
CA PRO A 129 3.30 -13.85 -0.83
C PRO A 129 2.34 -13.51 -1.98
N PRO A 130 1.46 -12.50 -1.80
CA PRO A 130 0.59 -12.08 -2.88
C PRO A 130 1.40 -11.38 -3.97
N MET A 131 0.85 -11.37 -5.18
CA MET A 131 1.32 -10.47 -6.21
C MET A 131 0.77 -9.06 -5.95
N PHE A 132 1.57 -8.04 -6.30
CA PHE A 132 1.21 -6.65 -6.10
C PHE A 132 1.28 -5.86 -7.40
N GLU A 133 0.39 -4.89 -7.53
CA GLU A 133 0.49 -3.80 -8.49
C GLU A 133 0.55 -2.47 -7.75
N GLN A 134 1.37 -1.56 -8.25
CA GLN A 134 1.46 -0.21 -7.77
C GLN A 134 0.48 0.66 -8.53
N VAL A 135 -0.38 1.38 -7.80
CA VAL A 135 -1.17 2.48 -8.35
C VAL A 135 -0.29 3.73 -8.31
N VAL A 136 0.02 4.26 -9.49
CA VAL A 136 0.87 5.44 -9.67
C VAL A 136 0.00 6.58 -10.16
N VAL A 137 -0.01 7.72 -9.46
CA VAL A 137 -0.81 8.88 -9.88
C VAL A 137 0.06 9.91 -10.60
N ALA A 138 -0.43 10.42 -11.73
CA ALA A 138 0.22 11.46 -12.52
C ALA A 138 0.20 12.84 -11.82
N ASP A 139 1.07 13.76 -12.23
CA ASP A 139 0.91 15.18 -11.85
C ASP A 139 -0.37 15.80 -12.46
N PRO A 140 -0.77 17.02 -12.05
CA PRO A 140 -1.92 17.72 -12.63
C PRO A 140 -1.80 18.00 -14.14
N ASP A 141 -0.60 17.87 -14.72
CA ASP A 141 -0.38 17.99 -16.16
C ASP A 141 -0.41 16.62 -16.88
N GLY A 142 -0.70 15.54 -16.15
CA GLY A 142 -0.86 14.19 -16.68
C GLY A 142 0.42 13.37 -16.81
N ARG A 143 1.52 13.78 -16.17
CA ARG A 143 2.84 13.13 -16.29
C ARG A 143 3.12 12.07 -15.21
N PHE A 144 3.73 10.97 -15.65
CA PHE A 144 4.44 9.83 -15.04
C PHE A 144 5.69 10.04 -14.17
N PRO A 145 5.96 9.35 -13.03
CA PRO A 145 7.29 9.34 -12.38
C PRO A 145 8.50 9.02 -13.24
N ASP A 146 8.27 8.36 -14.35
CA ASP A 146 9.23 8.02 -15.39
C ASP A 146 9.28 9.04 -16.55
N ASP A 147 8.40 10.05 -16.59
CA ASP A 147 8.40 11.10 -17.61
C ASP A 147 9.47 12.17 -17.31
N ALA A 148 10.14 12.66 -18.35
CA ALA A 148 11.27 13.59 -18.22
C ALA A 148 10.88 14.96 -17.64
N ASP A 149 9.67 15.44 -17.95
CA ASP A 149 9.17 16.77 -17.57
C ASP A 149 8.27 16.75 -16.33
N HIS A 150 8.36 15.66 -15.58
CA HIS A 150 7.54 15.40 -14.43
C HIS A 150 7.83 16.37 -13.26
N SER A 151 6.77 16.93 -12.68
CA SER A 151 6.90 17.98 -11.67
C SER A 151 7.64 17.54 -10.40
N SER A 152 8.84 18.08 -10.15
CA SER A 152 9.66 17.73 -8.98
C SER A 152 8.99 18.00 -7.61
N SER A 153 8.02 18.92 -7.53
CA SER A 153 7.31 19.25 -6.29
C SER A 153 6.11 18.36 -6.01
N PHE A 154 5.52 17.77 -7.05
CA PHE A 154 4.44 16.79 -6.94
C PHE A 154 5.00 15.38 -6.68
N HIS A 155 6.29 15.16 -7.01
CA HIS A 155 6.80 13.82 -7.32
C HIS A 155 8.06 13.31 -6.65
N ALA A 156 8.62 14.03 -5.69
CA ALA A 156 9.70 13.46 -4.88
C ALA A 156 9.22 12.31 -3.95
N THR A 157 7.94 11.95 -3.96
CA THR A 157 7.34 11.04 -2.96
C THR A 157 6.86 9.70 -3.50
N GLN A 158 6.62 9.51 -4.80
CA GLN A 158 6.12 8.24 -5.37
C GLN A 158 7.25 7.40 -6.01
N PRO A 159 8.07 6.66 -5.24
CA PRO A 159 9.05 5.75 -5.83
C PRO A 159 8.34 4.66 -6.66
N LEU A 160 8.88 4.38 -7.84
CA LEU A 160 8.44 3.25 -8.65
C LEU A 160 9.11 1.97 -8.14
N LEU A 161 8.30 1.06 -7.58
CA LEU A 161 8.79 -0.18 -7.00
C LEU A 161 9.33 -1.15 -8.05
N CYS A 162 8.89 -1.03 -9.31
CA CYS A 162 9.46 -1.76 -10.45
C CYS A 162 10.91 -1.35 -10.76
N VAL A 163 11.27 -0.09 -10.47
CA VAL A 163 12.62 0.45 -10.67
C VAL A 163 13.53 0.14 -9.47
N ASP A 164 13.03 0.33 -8.26
CA ASP A 164 13.76 0.03 -7.02
C ASP A 164 12.88 -0.72 -6.00
N PRO A 165 12.84 -2.06 -6.05
CA PRO A 165 12.04 -2.88 -5.13
C PRO A 165 12.68 -3.00 -3.73
N PHE A 166 13.90 -2.49 -3.52
CA PHE A 166 14.66 -2.75 -2.30
C PHE A 166 14.64 -1.56 -1.35
N SER A 167 14.75 -0.34 -1.86
CA SER A 167 14.94 0.85 -1.02
C SER A 167 13.65 1.35 -0.36
N TYR A 168 12.48 0.99 -0.89
CA TYR A 168 11.21 1.60 -0.50
C TYR A 168 10.19 0.61 0.08
N PRO A 169 9.42 1.01 1.12
CA PRO A 169 9.73 2.13 2.01
C PRO A 169 11.07 1.88 2.74
N PRO A 170 11.82 2.93 3.10
CA PRO A 170 13.09 2.77 3.79
C PRO A 170 12.88 2.11 5.15
N ARG A 171 13.72 1.14 5.47
CA ARG A 171 13.70 0.48 6.78
C ARG A 171 13.96 1.51 7.88
N PRO A 172 13.14 1.55 8.94
CA PRO A 172 13.46 2.36 10.10
C PRO A 172 14.82 1.94 10.66
N ASN A 173 15.67 2.91 10.98
CA ASN A 173 17.00 2.63 11.52
C ASN A 173 16.90 1.99 12.93
N ARG A 174 18.03 1.51 13.47
CA ARG A 174 18.07 0.81 14.77
C ARG A 174 17.53 1.68 15.93
N GLU A 175 17.72 2.99 15.86
CA GLU A 175 17.25 3.93 16.90
C GLU A 175 15.74 4.14 16.82
N GLN A 176 15.18 4.31 15.62
CA GLN A 176 13.74 4.39 15.38
C GLN A 176 13.03 3.10 15.84
N ARG A 177 13.62 1.92 15.59
CA ARG A 177 13.07 0.64 16.06
C ARG A 177 13.06 0.50 17.59
N ARG A 178 14.01 1.12 18.30
CA ARG A 178 14.08 1.09 19.78
C ARG A 178 13.09 2.05 20.44
N ARG A 179 12.64 3.08 19.73
CA ARG A 179 11.67 4.06 20.21
C ARG A 179 10.21 3.62 19.99
N ARG A 180 9.98 2.71 19.04
CA ARG A 180 8.66 2.12 18.81
C ARG A 180 8.23 1.34 20.06
N PRO A 181 7.07 1.65 20.68
CA PRO A 181 6.59 0.87 21.81
C PRO A 181 6.42 -0.60 21.37
N PRO A 182 6.66 -1.57 22.28
CA PRO A 182 6.46 -2.97 21.96
C PRO A 182 5.04 -3.16 21.41
N ARG A 183 4.92 -3.90 20.30
CA ARG A 183 3.62 -4.32 19.74
C ARG A 183 2.79 -4.89 20.90
N ALA A 184 1.61 -4.32 21.16
CA ALA A 184 0.65 -4.92 22.07
C ALA A 184 0.38 -6.35 21.58
N ALA A 185 0.57 -7.31 22.48
CA ALA A 185 0.47 -8.74 22.22
C ALA A 185 -0.98 -9.21 22.18
#